data_AF-A0A9D5GEM4-F1
#
_entry.id   AF-A0A9D5GEM4-F1
#
_cell.length_a   1.000
_cell.length_b   1.000
_cell.length_c   1.000
_cell.angle_alpha   90.00
_cell.angle_beta   90.00
_cell.angle_gamma   90.00
#
_symmetry.space_group_name_H-M   'P 1'
#
loop_
_entity.id
_entity.type
_entity.pdbx_description
1 polymer ?
#
loop_
_entity_poly.entity_id
_entity_poly.type
_entity_poly.pdbx_seq_one_letter_code
_entity_poly.pdbx_strand_id
1 'polypeptide(L)'
;MRGAAYIELLVVLALIAVLTALVVIPNYRQYMASRQVRDAATTLAEDIALLERSAQNGARDEGATLWLTSNSPLSYSCYRGRPQSLDPNSHLQGLILRRTFAHVAVAGPINASTPLLFAGNGSAQYQVDGAMADPHGPIDFSLGPRDGTEQSAHVILNPFTGSVSRP
;
A
#
# COMPACT_ATOMS: atom_id res chain seq x y z
N MET A 1 12.61 -15.79 57.49
CA MET A 1 12.55 -16.63 56.26
C MET A 1 11.54 -16.14 55.22
N ARG A 2 10.37 -15.60 55.58
CA ARG A 2 9.39 -15.08 54.60
C ARG A 2 9.88 -13.86 53.78
N GLY A 3 10.64 -12.95 54.38
CA GLY A 3 11.15 -11.74 53.70
C GLY A 3 12.12 -12.01 52.54
N ALA A 4 12.94 -13.05 52.65
CA ALA A 4 13.86 -13.45 51.58
C ALA A 4 13.10 -13.96 50.34
N ALA A 5 12.03 -14.73 50.55
CA ALA A 5 11.17 -15.21 49.46
C ALA A 5 10.43 -14.08 48.74
N TYR A 6 10.03 -13.02 49.45
CA TYR A 6 9.42 -11.84 48.82
C TYR A 6 10.42 -11.04 47.98
N ILE A 7 11.66 -10.87 48.48
CA ILE A 7 12.71 -10.18 47.73
C ILE A 7 13.07 -11.00 46.48
N GLU A 8 13.22 -12.32 46.62
CA GLU A 8 13.49 -13.22 45.49
C GLU A 8 12.39 -13.14 44.42
N LEU A 9 11.11 -13.17 44.83
CA LEU A 9 9.99 -13.02 43.92
C LEU A 9 10.01 -11.66 43.18
N LEU A 10 10.32 -10.56 43.89
CA LEU A 10 10.42 -9.24 43.28
C LEU A 10 11.56 -9.16 42.27
N VAL A 11 12.72 -9.76 42.57
CA VAL A 11 13.85 -9.81 41.64
C VAL A 11 13.48 -10.60 40.39
N VAL A 12 12.81 -11.75 40.52
CA VAL A 12 12.35 -12.55 39.38
C VAL A 12 11.36 -11.77 38.52
N LEU A 13 10.37 -11.10 39.14
CA LEU A 13 9.39 -10.29 38.41
C LEU A 13 10.05 -9.09 37.70
N ALA A 14 11.02 -8.44 38.34
CA ALA A 14 11.77 -7.35 37.74
C ALA A 14 12.57 -7.82 36.51
N LEU A 15 13.22 -8.98 36.60
CA LEU A 15 13.95 -9.58 35.47
C LEU A 15 13.01 -9.94 34.31
N ILE A 16 11.86 -10.54 34.60
CA ILE A 16 10.85 -10.85 33.56
C ILE A 16 10.35 -9.58 32.89
N ALA A 17 10.06 -8.52 33.66
CA ALA A 17 9.59 -7.24 33.12
C ALA A 17 10.64 -6.62 32.19
N VAL A 18 11.91 -6.61 32.59
CA VAL A 18 13.02 -6.09 31.77
C VAL A 18 13.20 -6.90 30.49
N LEU A 19 13.21 -8.23 30.57
CA LEU A 19 13.34 -9.09 29.39
C LEU A 19 12.17 -8.92 28.41
N THR A 20 10.95 -8.81 28.94
CA THR A 20 9.74 -8.60 28.11
C THR A 20 9.80 -7.25 27.41
N ALA A 21 10.19 -6.19 28.14
CA ALA A 21 10.29 -4.84 27.59
C ALA A 21 11.39 -4.71 26.53
N LEU A 22 12.54 -5.35 26.72
CA LEU A 22 13.69 -5.23 25.83
C LEU A 22 13.61 -6.13 24.59
N VAL A 23 13.01 -7.32 24.70
CA VAL A 23 13.06 -8.33 23.64
C VAL A 23 11.70 -8.58 23.01
N VAL A 24 10.69 -8.88 23.83
CA VAL A 24 9.40 -9.37 23.32
C VAL A 24 8.60 -8.24 22.67
N ILE A 25 8.50 -7.09 23.34
CA ILE A 25 7.68 -5.97 22.84
C ILE A 25 8.22 -5.40 21.52
N PRO A 26 9.52 -5.09 21.35
CA PRO A 26 10.03 -4.55 20.11
C PRO A 26 9.88 -5.51 18.93
N ASN A 27 10.22 -6.79 19.12
CA ASN A 27 10.12 -7.82 18.08
C ASN A 27 8.66 -8.04 17.65
N TYR A 28 7.73 -8.06 18.60
CA TYR A 28 6.31 -8.19 18.29
C TYR A 28 5.78 -6.98 17.52
N ARG A 29 6.19 -5.76 17.89
CA ARG A 29 5.81 -4.53 17.16
C ARG A 29 6.32 -4.54 15.73
N GLN A 30 7.58 -4.93 15.52
CA GLN A 30 8.15 -5.08 14.18
C GLN A 30 7.38 -6.11 13.36
N TYR A 31 7.12 -7.30 13.93
CA TYR A 31 6.35 -8.35 13.26
C TYR A 31 4.95 -7.88 12.82
N MET A 32 4.22 -7.20 13.72
CA MET A 32 2.89 -6.68 13.41
C MET A 32 2.93 -5.60 12.31
N ALA A 33 3.94 -4.72 12.33
CA ALA A 33 4.14 -3.73 11.28
C ALA A 33 4.43 -4.41 9.92
N SER A 34 5.32 -5.39 9.87
CA SER A 34 5.61 -6.13 8.63
C SER A 34 4.37 -6.85 8.12
N ARG A 35 3.57 -7.46 9.01
CA ARG A 35 2.31 -8.12 8.64
C ARG A 35 1.32 -7.14 8.00
N GLN A 36 1.12 -5.96 8.60
CA GLN A 36 0.21 -4.95 8.07
C GLN A 36 0.64 -4.44 6.69
N VAL A 37 1.95 -4.23 6.48
CA VAL A 37 2.50 -3.89 5.16
C VAL A 37 2.22 -5.00 4.15
N ARG A 38 2.35 -6.27 4.56
CA ARG A 38 2.08 -7.41 3.67
C ARG A 38 0.61 -7.49 3.27
N ASP A 39 -0.28 -7.35 4.24
CA ASP A 39 -1.73 -7.39 4.03
C ASP A 39 -2.17 -6.24 3.11
N ALA A 40 -1.60 -5.04 3.29
CA ALA A 40 -1.86 -3.88 2.44
C ALA A 40 -1.38 -4.09 1.00
N ALA A 41 -0.19 -4.66 0.80
CA ALA A 41 0.33 -4.97 -0.52
C ALA A 41 -0.51 -6.02 -1.25
N THR A 42 -0.95 -7.08 -0.56
CA THR A 42 -1.82 -8.11 -1.15
C THR A 42 -3.17 -7.53 -1.52
N THR A 43 -3.79 -6.74 -0.64
CA THR A 43 -5.07 -6.08 -0.92
C THR A 43 -4.94 -5.10 -2.10
N LEU A 44 -3.86 -4.33 -2.17
CA LEU A 44 -3.59 -3.42 -3.28
C LEU A 44 -3.45 -4.18 -4.61
N ALA A 45 -2.80 -5.35 -4.61
CA ALA A 45 -2.69 -6.20 -5.79
C ALA A 45 -4.06 -6.68 -6.29
N GLU A 46 -4.92 -7.13 -5.37
CA GLU A 46 -6.29 -7.56 -5.67
C GLU A 46 -7.13 -6.40 -6.21
N ASP A 47 -7.03 -5.22 -5.58
CA ASP A 47 -7.76 -4.02 -5.99
C ASP A 47 -7.27 -3.53 -7.38
N ILE A 48 -5.97 -3.65 -7.70
CA ILE A 48 -5.44 -3.33 -9.03
C ILE A 48 -5.95 -4.33 -10.09
N ALA A 49 -5.89 -5.63 -9.81
CA ALA A 49 -6.43 -6.63 -10.72
C ALA A 49 -7.95 -6.43 -10.96
N LEU A 50 -8.69 -5.98 -9.94
CA LEU A 50 -10.08 -5.57 -10.08
C LEU A 50 -10.24 -4.37 -11.02
N LEU A 51 -9.39 -3.35 -10.88
CA LEU A 51 -9.42 -2.17 -11.75
C LEU A 51 -9.07 -2.50 -13.20
N GLU A 52 -8.08 -3.35 -13.43
CA GLU A 52 -7.75 -3.83 -14.76
C GLU A 52 -8.93 -4.54 -15.42
N ARG A 53 -9.57 -5.46 -14.70
CA ARG A 53 -10.80 -6.11 -15.19
C ARG A 53 -11.93 -5.12 -15.41
N SER A 54 -12.07 -4.14 -14.53
CA SER A 54 -13.09 -3.09 -14.68
C SER A 54 -12.85 -2.24 -15.93
N ALA A 55 -11.59 -1.92 -16.24
CA ALA A 55 -11.22 -1.17 -17.43
C ALA A 55 -11.42 -2.00 -18.70
N GLN A 56 -11.05 -3.30 -18.69
CA GLN A 56 -11.23 -4.21 -19.82
C GLN A 56 -12.70 -4.49 -20.16
N ASN A 57 -13.57 -4.52 -19.15
CA ASN A 57 -15.01 -4.69 -19.34
C ASN A 57 -15.76 -3.38 -19.63
N GLY A 58 -15.09 -2.23 -19.55
CA GLY A 58 -15.65 -0.93 -19.88
C GLY A 58 -15.77 -0.69 -21.38
N ALA A 59 -16.46 0.38 -21.77
CA ALA A 59 -16.30 0.90 -23.12
C ALA A 59 -14.83 1.30 -23.38
N ARG A 60 -14.43 1.40 -24.65
CA ARG A 60 -13.05 1.73 -25.06
C ARG A 60 -12.49 2.99 -24.37
N ASP A 61 -13.37 3.92 -24.01
CA ASP A 61 -13.05 5.22 -23.42
C ASP A 61 -13.34 5.29 -21.90
N GLU A 62 -13.90 4.21 -21.34
CA GLU A 62 -14.19 4.01 -19.92
C GLU A 62 -13.08 3.17 -19.28
N GLY A 63 -11.91 3.78 -19.03
CA GLY A 63 -10.84 3.16 -18.25
C GLY A 63 -11.20 2.98 -16.77
N ALA A 64 -10.20 2.80 -15.92
CA ALA A 64 -10.32 2.88 -14.47
C ALA A 64 -9.17 3.69 -13.88
N THR A 65 -9.35 4.24 -12.68
CA THR A 65 -8.36 5.10 -12.03
C THR A 65 -8.18 4.68 -10.59
N LEU A 66 -6.94 4.52 -10.14
CA LEU A 66 -6.56 4.45 -8.75
C LEU A 66 -5.96 5.80 -8.35
N TRP A 67 -6.61 6.50 -7.43
CA TRP A 67 -6.20 7.81 -6.94
C TRP A 67 -5.74 7.70 -5.49
N LEU A 68 -4.46 7.99 -5.22
CA LEU A 68 -3.96 8.07 -3.84
C LEU A 68 -4.49 9.35 -3.20
N THR A 69 -5.15 9.24 -2.06
CA THR A 69 -5.64 10.39 -1.29
C THR A 69 -4.67 10.79 -0.18
N SER A 70 -3.82 9.85 0.26
CA SER A 70 -2.75 10.12 1.21
C SER A 70 -1.65 9.06 1.08
N ASN A 71 -0.39 9.50 1.21
CA ASN A 71 0.78 8.63 1.19
C ASN A 71 1.10 8.04 2.57
N SER A 72 0.72 8.72 3.65
CA SER A 72 1.06 8.34 5.02
C SER A 72 0.03 8.93 6.01
N PRO A 73 -0.99 8.16 6.43
CA PRO A 73 -1.21 6.74 6.10
C PRO A 73 -1.60 6.54 4.63
N LEU A 74 -1.27 5.37 4.07
CA LEU A 74 -1.67 4.96 2.73
C LEU A 74 -3.19 4.96 2.65
N SER A 75 -3.74 5.80 1.77
CA SER A 75 -5.17 5.85 1.48
C SER A 75 -5.35 6.09 -0.01
N TYR A 76 -6.26 5.35 -0.61
CA TYR A 76 -6.58 5.49 -2.03
C TYR A 76 -8.06 5.24 -2.29
N SER A 77 -8.52 5.78 -3.41
CA SER A 77 -9.86 5.60 -3.94
C SER A 77 -9.74 5.13 -5.39
N CYS A 78 -10.51 4.11 -5.72
CA CYS A 78 -10.56 3.52 -7.04
C CYS A 78 -11.86 3.93 -7.70
N TYR A 79 -11.78 4.44 -8.93
CA TYR A 79 -12.89 4.95 -9.69
C TYR A 79 -12.99 4.25 -11.02
N ARG A 80 -14.21 4.18 -11.55
CA ARG A 80 -14.46 3.88 -12.95
C ARG A 80 -14.26 5.15 -13.78
N GLY A 81 -13.69 5.02 -14.97
CA GLY A 81 -13.35 6.12 -15.86
C GLY A 81 -11.97 6.74 -15.58
N ARG A 82 -11.57 7.70 -16.41
CA ARG A 82 -10.31 8.46 -16.30
C ARG A 82 -10.61 9.94 -16.00
N PRO A 83 -9.76 10.64 -15.24
CA PRO A 83 -9.93 12.07 -15.02
C PRO A 83 -9.75 12.85 -16.32
N GLN A 84 -10.58 13.89 -16.49
CA GLN A 84 -10.55 14.77 -17.67
C GLN A 84 -9.20 15.45 -17.92
N SER A 85 -8.42 15.65 -16.85
CA SER A 85 -7.07 16.21 -16.93
C SER A 85 -6.11 15.33 -17.74
N LEU A 86 -6.42 14.04 -17.90
CA LEU A 86 -5.58 13.05 -18.59
C LEU A 86 -6.20 12.54 -19.88
N ASP A 87 -7.53 12.49 -19.96
CA ASP A 87 -8.27 12.23 -21.19
C ASP A 87 -9.49 13.18 -21.26
N PRO A 88 -9.47 14.20 -22.14
CA PRO A 88 -10.55 15.18 -22.26
C PRO A 88 -11.92 14.55 -22.58
N ASN A 89 -11.94 13.37 -23.19
CA ASN A 89 -13.16 12.67 -23.58
C ASN A 89 -13.67 11.71 -22.49
N SER A 90 -12.89 11.49 -21.42
CA SER A 90 -13.26 10.62 -20.31
C SER A 90 -13.73 11.42 -19.11
N HIS A 91 -14.44 10.77 -18.19
CA HIS A 91 -14.85 11.36 -16.93
C HIS A 91 -14.76 10.31 -15.83
N LEU A 92 -14.42 10.76 -14.62
CA LEU A 92 -14.55 9.92 -13.44
C LEU A 92 -16.05 9.69 -13.21
N GLN A 93 -16.45 8.42 -13.23
CA GLN A 93 -17.83 8.01 -13.04
C GLN A 93 -18.09 7.68 -11.56
N GLY A 94 -18.03 6.39 -11.21
CA GLY A 94 -18.37 5.89 -9.89
C GLY A 94 -17.14 5.48 -9.08
N LEU A 95 -17.22 5.68 -7.76
CA LEU A 95 -16.29 5.08 -6.81
C LEU A 95 -16.53 3.57 -6.78
N ILE A 96 -15.51 2.79 -7.12
CA ILE A 96 -15.52 1.33 -7.02
C ILE A 96 -15.25 0.93 -5.57
N LEU A 97 -14.17 1.47 -4.99
CA LEU A 97 -13.78 1.20 -3.61
C LEU A 97 -12.89 2.30 -3.05
N ARG A 98 -12.80 2.34 -1.71
CA ARG A 98 -11.88 3.21 -0.97
C ARG A 98 -11.22 2.39 0.13
N ARG A 99 -9.91 2.52 0.26
CA ARG A 99 -9.11 1.84 1.30
C ARG A 99 -8.24 2.82 2.05
N THR A 100 -8.04 2.52 3.33
CA THR A 100 -7.10 3.24 4.19
C THR A 100 -6.36 2.24 5.06
N PHE A 101 -5.03 2.34 5.06
CA PHE A 101 -4.12 1.52 5.85
C PHE A 101 -3.39 2.41 6.84
N ALA A 102 -3.93 2.53 8.06
CA ALA A 102 -3.51 3.52 9.07
C ALA A 102 -2.02 3.47 9.46
N HIS A 103 -1.38 2.31 9.29
CA HIS A 103 -0.01 2.03 9.71
C HIS A 103 0.95 1.78 8.54
N VAL A 104 0.50 1.98 7.30
CA VAL A 104 1.31 1.77 6.10
C VAL A 104 1.54 3.13 5.44
N ALA A 105 2.72 3.32 4.87
CA ALA A 105 3.05 4.44 4.00
C ALA A 105 3.51 3.93 2.64
N VAL A 106 3.34 4.76 1.62
CA VAL A 106 3.84 4.52 0.27
C VAL A 106 4.87 5.57 -0.13
N ALA A 107 5.98 5.10 -0.70
CA ALA A 107 7.00 5.94 -1.30
C ALA A 107 7.29 5.43 -2.72
N GLY A 108 7.54 6.36 -3.65
CA GLY A 108 7.74 6.03 -5.05
C GLY A 108 7.08 7.03 -6.00
N PRO A 109 7.01 6.70 -7.29
CA PRO A 109 6.46 7.58 -8.32
C PRO A 109 4.94 7.74 -8.22
N ILE A 110 4.24 6.78 -7.60
CA ILE A 110 2.81 6.88 -7.30
C ILE A 110 2.63 7.54 -5.93
N ASN A 111 1.93 8.68 -5.89
CA ASN A 111 1.65 9.48 -4.72
C ASN A 111 0.28 10.19 -4.88
N ALA A 112 -0.10 10.99 -3.89
CA ALA A 112 -1.40 11.66 -3.89
C ALA A 112 -1.67 12.62 -5.05
N SER A 113 -0.64 13.03 -5.77
CA SER A 113 -0.71 13.87 -6.97
C SER A 113 -0.55 13.09 -8.28
N THR A 114 -0.20 11.80 -8.24
CA THR A 114 0.07 10.98 -9.42
C THR A 114 -0.91 9.80 -9.48
N PRO A 115 -2.12 10.00 -10.05
CA PRO A 115 -3.09 8.93 -10.18
C PRO A 115 -2.60 7.87 -11.17
N LEU A 116 -2.93 6.61 -10.87
CA LEU A 116 -2.66 5.47 -11.72
C LEU A 116 -3.92 5.19 -12.56
N LEU A 117 -3.75 5.10 -13.87
CA LEU A 117 -4.79 4.92 -14.86
C LEU A 117 -4.68 3.55 -15.48
N PHE A 118 -5.82 2.91 -15.71
CA PHE A 118 -5.95 1.63 -16.39
C PHE A 118 -6.82 1.82 -17.63
N ALA A 119 -6.36 1.32 -18.76
CA ALA A 119 -7.10 1.36 -20.02
C ALA A 119 -7.64 -0.03 -20.39
N GLY A 120 -8.70 -0.07 -21.18
CA GLY A 120 -9.39 -1.32 -21.54
C GLY A 120 -8.57 -2.29 -22.40
N ASN A 121 -7.44 -1.85 -22.95
CA ASN A 121 -6.45 -2.70 -23.62
C ASN A 121 -5.47 -3.41 -22.64
N GLY A 122 -5.65 -3.24 -21.32
CA GLY A 122 -4.77 -3.83 -20.32
C GLY A 122 -3.44 -3.08 -20.13
N SER A 123 -3.33 -1.82 -20.55
CA SER A 123 -2.20 -0.97 -20.16
C SER A 123 -2.54 -0.16 -18.92
N ALA A 124 -1.55 0.10 -18.05
CA ALA A 124 -1.67 1.08 -16.99
C ALA A 124 -0.60 2.17 -17.11
N GLN A 125 -0.98 3.41 -16.81
CA GLN A 125 -0.14 4.59 -16.91
C GLN A 125 -0.25 5.41 -15.63
N TYR A 126 0.77 6.18 -15.30
CA TYR A 126 0.72 7.18 -14.25
C TYR A 126 1.34 8.47 -14.79
N GLN A 127 0.87 9.61 -14.30
CA GLN A 127 1.45 10.91 -14.66
C GLN A 127 2.50 11.30 -13.62
N VAL A 128 3.69 11.71 -14.05
CA VAL A 128 4.73 12.32 -13.20
C VAL A 128 5.18 13.61 -13.85
N ASP A 129 5.18 14.71 -13.10
CA ASP A 129 5.67 16.02 -13.55
C ASP A 129 5.10 16.48 -14.91
N GLY A 130 3.83 16.16 -15.16
CA GLY A 130 3.14 16.51 -16.41
C GLY A 130 3.37 15.53 -17.57
N ALA A 131 4.31 14.60 -17.47
CA ALA A 131 4.57 13.56 -18.46
C ALA A 131 3.84 12.24 -18.11
N MET A 132 3.36 11.54 -19.13
CA MET A 132 2.81 10.19 -18.97
C MET A 132 3.95 9.17 -19.00
N ALA A 133 4.01 8.33 -17.98
CA ALA A 133 4.96 7.22 -17.94
C ALA A 133 4.62 6.14 -18.98
N ASP A 134 5.59 5.26 -19.27
CA ASP A 134 5.43 4.17 -20.23
C ASP A 134 4.25 3.26 -19.82
N PRO A 135 3.22 3.08 -20.70
CA PRO A 135 2.06 2.22 -20.43
C PRO A 135 2.36 0.75 -20.13
N HIS A 136 3.55 0.28 -20.51
CA HIS A 136 3.93 -1.12 -20.38
C HIS A 136 5.14 -1.33 -19.45
N GLY A 137 5.69 -0.26 -18.89
CA GLY A 137 6.79 -0.32 -17.96
C GLY A 137 6.35 -0.78 -16.56
N PRO A 138 7.16 -1.56 -15.82
CA PRO A 138 6.88 -1.86 -14.43
C PRO A 138 6.86 -0.56 -13.60
N ILE A 139 5.97 -0.52 -12.61
CA ILE A 139 5.84 0.63 -11.70
C ILE A 139 6.37 0.21 -10.34
N ASP A 140 7.56 0.71 -10.04
CA ASP A 140 8.27 0.39 -8.81
C ASP A 140 7.92 1.37 -7.71
N PHE A 141 7.34 0.88 -6.62
CA PHE A 141 7.12 1.66 -5.41
C PHE A 141 7.41 0.82 -4.16
N SER A 142 7.47 1.46 -3.01
CA SER A 142 7.70 0.78 -1.74
C SER A 142 6.54 1.04 -0.79
N LEU A 143 6.14 -0.03 -0.10
CA LEU A 143 5.20 0.03 1.02
C LEU A 143 5.99 -0.23 2.30
N GLY A 144 5.91 0.68 3.26
CA GLY A 144 6.62 0.57 4.53
C GLY A 144 5.71 0.87 5.71
N PRO A 145 6.14 0.57 6.94
CA PRO A 145 5.48 1.06 8.14
C PRO A 145 5.46 2.58 8.13
N ARG A 146 4.33 3.17 8.53
CA ARG A 146 4.16 4.63 8.62
C ARG A 146 5.23 5.31 9.48
N ASP A 147 5.67 4.62 10.53
CA ASP A 147 6.63 5.14 11.51
C ASP A 147 8.09 5.11 11.00
N GLY A 148 8.33 4.75 9.74
CA GLY A 148 9.65 4.87 9.10
C GLY A 148 10.68 3.82 9.53
N THR A 149 10.25 2.71 10.14
CA THR A 149 11.16 1.59 10.44
C THR A 149 11.54 0.89 9.14
N GLU A 150 12.85 0.68 8.91
CA GLU A 150 13.53 0.37 7.63
C GLU A 150 13.04 -0.85 6.82
N GLN A 151 12.00 -1.57 7.26
CA GLN A 151 11.42 -2.68 6.51
C GLN A 151 10.39 -2.19 5.50
N SER A 152 10.88 -1.60 4.40
CA SER A 152 10.06 -1.31 3.23
C SER A 152 9.95 -2.57 2.36
N ALA A 153 8.73 -3.03 2.10
CA ALA A 153 8.48 -4.01 1.05
C ALA A 153 8.57 -3.30 -0.30
N HIS A 154 9.51 -3.73 -1.14
CA HIS A 154 9.52 -3.33 -2.55
C HIS A 154 8.34 -4.00 -3.26
N VAL A 155 7.57 -3.19 -3.96
CA VAL A 155 6.36 -3.59 -4.66
C VAL A 155 6.54 -3.19 -6.11
N ILE A 156 6.66 -4.21 -6.98
CA ILE A 156 6.72 -4.02 -8.42
C ILE A 156 5.32 -4.31 -8.95
N LEU A 157 4.65 -3.28 -9.44
CA LEU A 157 3.42 -3.46 -10.18
C LEU A 157 3.75 -3.66 -11.66
N ASN A 158 3.39 -4.81 -12.21
CA ASN A 158 3.38 -4.99 -13.65
C ASN A 158 1.99 -4.60 -14.19
N PRO A 159 1.86 -3.46 -14.89
CA PRO A 159 0.58 -2.94 -15.34
C PRO A 159 -0.07 -3.74 -16.48
N PHE A 160 0.66 -4.68 -17.11
CA PHE A 160 0.12 -5.53 -18.17
C PHE A 160 -0.48 -6.83 -17.63
N THR A 161 -0.02 -7.29 -16.47
CA THR A 161 -0.44 -8.57 -15.87
C THR A 161 -1.22 -8.39 -14.57
N GLY A 162 -1.31 -7.17 -14.03
CA GLY A 162 -1.81 -6.88 -12.69
C GLY A 162 -1.02 -7.56 -11.58
N SER A 163 0.13 -8.17 -11.92
CA SER A 163 0.90 -8.93 -10.95
C SER A 163 1.70 -7.96 -10.11
N VAL A 164 1.50 -8.06 -8.81
CA VAL A 164 2.33 -7.39 -7.82
C VAL A 164 3.38 -8.37 -7.35
N SER A 165 4.62 -8.20 -7.80
CA SER A 165 5.75 -9.01 -7.36
C SER A 165 6.52 -8.29 -6.26
N ARG A 166 7.00 -9.08 -5.30
CA ARG A 166 8.06 -8.68 -4.37
C ARG A 166 9.36 -9.36 -4.85
N PRO A 167 10.52 -8.73 -4.71
CA PRO A 167 11.76 -9.48 -4.64
C PRO A 167 11.77 -10.42 -3.42
#